data_AF-A0A7S2KNW2-F1
#
_entry.id   AF-A0A7S2KNW2-F1
#
_cell.length_a   1.000
_cell.length_b   1.000
_cell.length_c   1.000
_cell.angle_alpha   90.00
_cell.angle_beta   90.00
_cell.angle_gamma   90.00
#
_symmetry.space_group_name_H-M   'P 1'
#
loop_
_entity.id
_entity.type
_entity.pdbx_description
1 polymer ?
#
loop_
_entity_poly.entity_id
_entity_poly.type
_entity_poly.pdbx_seq_one_letter_code
_entity_poly.pdbx_strand_id
1 'polypeptide(L)'
;GLEGRNGVADAGYRFRVEGNIWLESGRNSAAIRSFGRLFSQGDGSLRLTGCTQTSGKDHTFGRYNGTRWLWETAVHSTRSSVERSRKFVTEARNYIDTDVATFHQEFPDDMNGTSSEARQCDPKHMPWIGCDWKGSVSSFPSFSLPSSSELAWFQFYGEHLNDAHNDTHRGPRIGRWEKGSIIPDGLLSGPMAIFDRSGRTTVLSSLNNFMDATVAFDNETEVVSLGIMGGVDYVPSGYKISFVLHADAQGGGINRAFHNWGRSLLSRYSNTRRFHNNGGGFVESHLGYETDNGAYYYYAPMEGRDMYGTLLDVKHSLDQMGVAVKWANLDSWRYFKGPGSTGGEG
;
A
#
# COMPACT_ATOMS: atom_id res chain seq x y z
N GLY A 1 21.10 5.32 -5.01
CA GLY A 1 20.87 6.17 -6.19
C GLY A 1 20.06 5.41 -7.23
N LEU A 2 19.03 6.04 -7.78
CA LEU A 2 18.22 5.51 -8.87
C LEU A 2 18.80 5.94 -10.23
N GLU A 3 18.92 4.99 -11.16
CA GLU A 3 19.45 5.20 -12.52
C GLU A 3 18.52 4.60 -13.57
N GLY A 4 18.40 5.22 -14.74
CA GLY A 4 17.68 4.63 -15.88
C GLY A 4 18.45 3.49 -16.52
N ARG A 5 17.77 2.43 -16.97
CA ARG A 5 18.41 1.20 -17.49
C ARG A 5 18.89 1.35 -18.93
N ASN A 6 18.16 2.03 -19.82
CA ASN A 6 18.51 2.25 -21.23
C ASN A 6 17.60 3.29 -21.89
N GLY A 7 18.06 4.53 -22.07
CA GLY A 7 17.37 5.55 -22.88
C GLY A 7 15.88 5.77 -22.56
N VAL A 8 15.19 6.45 -23.46
CA VAL A 8 13.76 6.80 -23.31
C VAL A 8 12.83 5.58 -23.53
N ALA A 9 13.30 4.52 -24.18
CA ALA A 9 12.44 3.53 -24.83
C ALA A 9 11.83 2.44 -23.93
N ASP A 10 12.39 2.16 -22.74
CA ASP A 10 11.99 0.96 -21.97
C ASP A 10 11.57 1.23 -20.51
N ALA A 11 11.41 2.50 -20.10
CA ALA A 11 11.04 2.93 -18.73
C ALA A 11 11.76 2.22 -17.56
N GLY A 12 12.84 1.49 -17.84
CA GLY A 12 13.50 0.64 -16.88
C GLY A 12 14.41 1.46 -16.00
N TYR A 13 14.57 1.00 -14.76
CA TYR A 13 15.41 1.65 -13.76
C TYR A 13 16.12 0.63 -12.88
N ARG A 14 17.19 1.09 -12.24
CA ARG A 14 17.99 0.34 -11.28
C ARG A 14 18.16 1.17 -10.04
N PHE A 15 18.07 0.51 -8.89
CA PHE A 15 18.42 1.11 -7.62
C PHE A 15 19.76 0.56 -7.15
N ARG A 16 20.70 1.46 -6.90
CA ARG A 16 22.03 1.14 -6.38
C ARG A 16 22.21 1.59 -4.94
N VAL A 17 22.88 0.76 -4.15
CA VAL A 17 23.40 1.10 -2.82
C VAL A 17 24.91 0.88 -2.86
N GLU A 18 25.68 1.91 -2.55
CA GLU A 18 27.16 1.87 -2.62
C GLU A 18 27.68 1.36 -3.97
N GLY A 19 27.08 1.83 -5.07
CA GLY A 19 27.43 1.42 -6.44
C GLY A 19 26.93 0.05 -6.88
N ASN A 20 26.47 -0.82 -5.97
CA ASN A 20 25.96 -2.15 -6.30
C ASN A 20 24.48 -2.11 -6.67
N ILE A 21 24.08 -2.81 -7.73
CA ILE A 21 22.66 -2.94 -8.09
C ILE A 21 21.97 -3.81 -7.05
N TRP A 22 21.00 -3.23 -6.37
CA TRP A 22 20.18 -3.96 -5.40
C TRP A 22 18.86 -4.38 -6.03
N LEU A 23 18.22 -3.44 -6.73
CA LEU A 23 16.93 -3.66 -7.36
C LEU A 23 17.00 -3.26 -8.82
N GLU A 24 16.32 -4.03 -9.65
CA GLU A 24 16.19 -3.76 -11.08
C GLU A 24 14.72 -3.85 -11.45
N SER A 25 14.26 -2.88 -12.24
CA SER A 25 12.87 -2.81 -12.67
C SER A 25 12.45 -4.11 -13.37
N GLY A 26 11.25 -4.60 -13.05
CA GLY A 26 10.69 -5.76 -13.72
C GLY A 26 10.38 -5.50 -15.20
N ARG A 27 10.16 -6.57 -15.98
CA ARG A 27 9.69 -6.46 -17.38
C ARG A 27 8.34 -5.74 -17.47
N ASN A 28 7.52 -5.86 -16.43
CA ASN A 28 6.29 -5.10 -16.23
C ASN A 28 6.57 -3.90 -15.32
N SER A 29 7.46 -2.99 -15.75
CA SER A 29 7.86 -1.84 -14.92
C SER A 29 6.67 -0.93 -14.58
N ALA A 30 5.71 -0.85 -15.52
CA ALA A 30 4.40 -0.22 -15.36
C ALA A 30 3.27 -1.19 -15.77
N ALA A 31 2.21 -1.23 -14.98
CA ALA A 31 0.95 -1.90 -15.34
C ALA A 31 -0.26 -1.21 -14.70
N ILE A 32 -1.43 -1.34 -15.33
CA ILE A 32 -2.70 -0.80 -14.87
C ILE A 32 -3.86 -1.69 -15.33
N ARG A 33 -4.86 -1.91 -14.46
CA ARG A 33 -6.12 -2.56 -14.80
C ARG A 33 -7.15 -1.54 -15.23
N SER A 34 -7.90 -1.86 -16.27
CA SER A 34 -9.09 -1.12 -16.70
C SER A 34 -9.94 -2.06 -17.56
N PHE A 35 -11.26 -1.87 -17.56
CA PHE A 35 -12.19 -2.66 -18.36
C PHE A 35 -12.08 -4.17 -18.13
N GLY A 36 -11.83 -4.58 -16.88
CA GLY A 36 -11.65 -5.98 -16.49
C GLY A 36 -10.34 -6.61 -16.98
N ARG A 37 -9.42 -5.82 -17.56
CA ARG A 37 -8.17 -6.33 -18.13
C ARG A 37 -6.95 -5.63 -17.52
N LEU A 38 -5.88 -6.40 -17.31
CA LEU A 38 -4.55 -5.85 -17.03
C LEU A 38 -3.88 -5.40 -18.33
N PHE A 39 -3.46 -4.13 -18.36
CA PHE A 39 -2.59 -3.57 -19.38
C PHE A 39 -1.18 -3.41 -18.80
N SER A 40 -0.17 -3.92 -19.49
CA SER A 40 1.21 -3.91 -19.00
C SER A 40 2.20 -3.48 -20.06
N GLN A 41 3.34 -2.95 -19.61
CA GLN A 41 4.44 -2.70 -20.52
C GLN A 41 4.98 -3.99 -21.15
N GLY A 42 5.10 -5.07 -20.37
CA GLY A 42 5.79 -6.28 -20.82
C GLY A 42 5.03 -7.09 -21.87
N ASP A 43 3.69 -7.02 -21.90
CA ASP A 43 2.87 -7.57 -23.00
C ASP A 43 2.59 -6.56 -24.12
N GLY A 44 3.11 -5.33 -23.99
CA GLY A 44 2.94 -4.24 -24.97
C GLY A 44 1.54 -3.63 -25.03
N SER A 45 0.61 -4.06 -24.17
CA SER A 45 -0.75 -3.54 -24.13
C SER A 45 -0.85 -2.16 -23.45
N LEU A 46 0.16 -1.80 -22.64
CA LEU A 46 0.37 -0.44 -22.12
C LEU A 46 1.56 0.19 -22.87
N ARG A 47 1.26 1.16 -23.73
CA ARG A 47 2.24 1.74 -24.66
C ARG A 47 2.82 3.02 -24.08
N LEU A 48 4.15 3.13 -24.10
CA LEU A 48 4.84 4.37 -23.76
C LEU A 48 4.64 5.39 -24.89
N THR A 49 4.02 6.53 -24.59
CA THR A 49 3.73 7.61 -25.56
C THR A 49 4.56 8.86 -25.33
N GLY A 50 5.12 9.04 -24.12
CA GLY A 50 5.96 10.18 -23.80
C GLY A 50 6.91 9.90 -22.65
N CYS A 51 8.04 10.60 -22.65
CA CYS A 51 9.03 10.55 -21.57
C CYS A 51 9.64 11.94 -21.41
N THR A 52 9.73 12.43 -20.19
CA THR A 52 10.26 13.75 -19.90
C THR A 52 11.13 13.69 -18.67
N GLN A 53 12.34 14.27 -18.76
CA GLN A 53 13.18 14.47 -17.60
C GLN A 53 12.56 15.55 -16.72
N THR A 54 12.46 15.30 -15.43
CA THR A 54 11.94 16.23 -14.44
C THR A 54 13.03 16.60 -13.46
N SER A 55 12.94 17.79 -12.89
CA SER A 55 13.76 18.19 -11.74
C SER A 55 12.96 19.16 -10.89
N GLY A 56 13.32 19.28 -9.62
CA GLY A 56 12.61 20.15 -8.70
C GLY A 56 13.15 20.07 -7.28
N LYS A 57 12.36 20.60 -6.35
CA LYS A 57 12.66 20.56 -4.91
C LYS A 57 11.39 20.15 -4.15
N ASP A 58 11.48 19.04 -3.43
CA ASP A 58 10.50 18.65 -2.42
C ASP A 58 10.89 19.28 -1.08
N HIS A 59 9.90 19.69 -0.30
CA HIS A 59 10.13 20.36 0.98
C HIS A 59 10.70 19.42 2.04
N THR A 60 10.46 18.11 1.93
CA THR A 60 10.96 17.09 2.87
C THR A 60 12.31 16.54 2.40
N PHE A 61 12.38 16.10 1.15
CA PHE A 61 13.52 15.31 0.65
C PHE A 61 14.55 16.14 -0.12
N GLY A 62 14.30 17.43 -0.31
CA GLY A 62 15.23 18.34 -0.99
C GLY A 62 15.13 18.26 -2.51
N ARG A 63 16.25 18.53 -3.19
CA ARG A 63 16.29 18.59 -4.66
C ARG A 63 16.23 17.19 -5.25
N TYR A 64 15.58 17.07 -6.40
CA TYR A 64 15.52 15.81 -7.14
C TYR A 64 15.74 16.01 -8.62
N ASN A 65 16.23 14.95 -9.25
CA ASN A 65 16.11 14.68 -10.68
C ASN A 65 15.18 13.48 -10.86
N GLY A 66 14.40 13.46 -11.93
CA GLY A 66 13.44 12.40 -12.16
C GLY A 66 13.16 12.17 -13.62
N THR A 67 12.40 11.13 -13.89
CA THR A 67 11.88 10.81 -15.21
C THR A 67 10.40 10.52 -15.09
N ARG A 68 9.60 11.17 -15.92
CA ARG A 68 8.15 11.02 -16.03
C ARG A 68 7.82 10.31 -17.33
N TRP A 69 7.02 9.26 -17.25
CA TRP A 69 6.56 8.45 -18.38
C TRP A 69 5.05 8.60 -18.55
N LEU A 70 4.63 8.83 -19.79
CA LEU A 70 3.23 8.88 -20.18
C LEU A 70 2.90 7.57 -20.92
N TRP A 71 1.86 6.91 -20.44
CA TRP A 71 1.40 5.63 -20.94
C TRP A 71 -0.02 5.74 -21.46
N GLU A 72 -0.32 4.97 -22.51
CA GLU A 72 -1.68 4.80 -23.01
C GLU A 72 -2.00 3.31 -23.18
N THR A 73 -3.16 2.88 -22.69
CA THR A 73 -3.65 1.52 -22.96
C THR A 73 -3.95 1.36 -24.45
N ALA A 74 -3.73 0.15 -24.97
CA ALA A 74 -4.20 -0.22 -26.30
C ALA A 74 -5.73 0.00 -26.37
N VAL A 75 -6.21 0.50 -27.51
CA VAL A 75 -7.65 0.70 -27.74
C VAL A 75 -8.35 -0.66 -27.61
N HIS A 76 -9.33 -0.72 -26.71
CA HIS A 76 -10.17 -1.90 -26.55
C HIS A 76 -11.47 -1.67 -27.33
N SER A 77 -11.74 -2.50 -28.33
CA SER A 77 -13.02 -2.50 -29.04
C SER A 77 -13.71 -3.83 -28.79
N THR A 78 -14.90 -3.78 -28.18
CA THR A 78 -15.81 -4.92 -28.16
C THR A 78 -16.73 -4.85 -29.38
N ARG A 79 -17.51 -5.91 -29.64
CA ARG A 79 -18.54 -5.88 -30.70
C ARG A 79 -19.62 -4.81 -30.47
N SER A 80 -19.74 -4.30 -29.24
CA SER A 80 -20.80 -3.38 -28.81
C SER A 80 -20.32 -1.97 -28.44
N SER A 81 -19.01 -1.74 -28.28
CA SER A 81 -18.46 -0.43 -27.94
C SER A 81 -16.99 -0.28 -28.37
N VAL A 82 -16.62 0.92 -28.80
CA VAL A 82 -15.21 1.33 -28.92
C VAL A 82 -14.85 2.06 -27.62
N GLU A 83 -14.09 1.40 -26.76
CA GLU A 83 -13.57 2.02 -25.55
C GLU A 83 -12.33 2.84 -25.88
N ARG A 84 -12.32 4.10 -25.42
CA ARG A 84 -11.17 4.99 -25.62
C ARG A 84 -9.98 4.46 -24.82
N SER A 85 -8.78 4.67 -25.36
CA SER A 85 -7.54 4.46 -24.61
C SER A 85 -7.57 5.22 -23.28
N ARG A 86 -6.88 4.68 -22.29
CA ARG A 86 -6.75 5.24 -20.95
C ARG A 86 -5.31 5.66 -20.71
N LYS A 87 -5.14 6.85 -20.14
CA LYS A 87 -3.84 7.42 -19.80
C LYS A 87 -3.43 6.97 -18.41
N PHE A 88 -2.16 6.63 -18.28
CA PHE A 88 -1.52 6.37 -17.00
C PHE A 88 -0.19 7.10 -16.98
N VAL A 89 0.16 7.72 -15.87
CA VAL A 89 1.40 8.49 -15.76
C VAL A 89 2.20 7.99 -14.58
N THR A 90 3.46 7.69 -14.83
CA THR A 90 4.40 7.28 -13.78
C THR A 90 5.57 8.25 -13.71
N GLU A 91 6.12 8.44 -12.52
CA GLU A 91 7.32 9.27 -12.35
C GLU A 91 8.22 8.68 -11.27
N ALA A 92 9.50 8.52 -11.56
CA ALA A 92 10.50 8.19 -10.56
C ALA A 92 11.38 9.41 -10.29
N ARG A 93 11.60 9.73 -9.02
CA ARG A 93 12.43 10.84 -8.56
C ARG A 93 13.54 10.32 -7.67
N ASN A 94 14.77 10.69 -8.00
CA ASN A 94 15.96 10.46 -7.18
C ASN A 94 16.33 11.76 -6.48
N TYR A 95 16.30 11.76 -5.14
CA TYR A 95 16.69 12.94 -4.37
C TYR A 95 18.20 13.00 -4.26
N ILE A 96 18.77 14.18 -4.53
CA ILE A 96 20.22 14.41 -4.58
C ILE A 96 20.78 14.63 -3.17
N ASP A 97 19.96 15.22 -2.30
CA ASP A 97 20.37 15.65 -0.96
C ASP A 97 20.11 14.57 0.11
N THR A 98 19.51 13.44 -0.26
CA THR A 98 19.09 12.37 0.66
C THR A 98 19.17 10.98 0.00
N ASP A 99 19.20 9.92 0.81
CA ASP A 99 19.18 8.52 0.33
C ASP A 99 17.76 8.03 -0.01
N VAL A 100 16.98 8.89 -0.69
CA VAL A 100 15.57 8.65 -0.97
C VAL A 100 15.31 8.62 -2.47
N ALA A 101 14.50 7.66 -2.90
CA ALA A 101 13.80 7.70 -4.18
C ALA A 101 12.29 7.66 -3.94
N THR A 102 11.52 8.34 -4.78
CA THR A 102 10.06 8.25 -4.76
C THR A 102 9.53 7.89 -6.13
N PHE A 103 8.41 7.18 -6.14
CA PHE A 103 7.73 6.74 -7.33
C PHE A 103 6.29 7.23 -7.25
N HIS A 104 5.77 7.76 -8.34
CA HIS A 104 4.46 8.38 -8.39
C HIS A 104 3.65 7.75 -9.50
N GLN A 105 2.36 7.61 -9.25
CA GLN A 105 1.35 7.17 -10.19
C GLN A 105 0.25 8.22 -10.23
N GLU A 106 -0.17 8.59 -11.43
CA GLU A 106 -1.26 9.53 -11.67
C GLU A 106 -2.20 8.93 -12.71
N PHE A 107 -3.50 9.11 -12.48
CA PHE A 107 -4.59 8.56 -13.28
C PHE A 107 -5.37 9.71 -13.93
N PRO A 108 -4.96 10.22 -15.12
CA PRO A 108 -5.64 11.34 -15.77
C PRO A 108 -7.10 11.05 -16.14
N ASP A 109 -7.42 9.80 -16.46
CA ASP A 109 -8.74 9.35 -16.89
C ASP A 109 -9.39 8.46 -15.82
N ASP A 110 -10.72 8.39 -15.82
CA ASP A 110 -11.48 7.44 -15.00
C ASP A 110 -11.18 5.99 -15.42
N MET A 111 -10.87 5.15 -14.44
CA MET A 111 -10.63 3.72 -14.65
C MET A 111 -11.78 2.94 -14.02
N ASN A 112 -12.48 2.15 -14.83
CA ASN A 112 -13.60 1.29 -14.42
C ASN A 112 -13.19 -0.17 -14.55
N GLY A 113 -13.81 -1.06 -13.77
CA GLY A 113 -13.52 -2.49 -13.83
C GLY A 113 -12.04 -2.75 -13.53
N THR A 114 -11.51 -2.06 -12.53
CA THR A 114 -10.09 -2.14 -12.18
C THR A 114 -9.77 -3.31 -11.27
N SER A 115 -10.79 -3.85 -10.60
CA SER A 115 -10.63 -4.90 -9.60
C SER A 115 -9.90 -6.12 -10.19
N SER A 116 -8.97 -6.70 -9.45
CA SER A 116 -8.38 -7.99 -9.78
C SER A 116 -9.41 -9.08 -9.48
N GLU A 117 -9.66 -9.96 -10.45
CA GLU A 117 -10.67 -11.02 -10.35
C GLU A 117 -10.42 -12.02 -9.19
N ALA A 118 -9.25 -11.97 -8.55
CA ALA A 118 -8.84 -12.88 -7.50
C ALA A 118 -9.26 -12.39 -6.11
N ARG A 119 -10.57 -12.40 -5.82
CA ARG A 119 -11.02 -12.51 -4.43
C ARG A 119 -10.82 -13.95 -4.00
N GLN A 120 -9.66 -14.26 -3.43
CA GLN A 120 -9.40 -15.60 -2.91
C GLN A 120 -9.93 -15.68 -1.49
N CYS A 121 -11.12 -16.25 -1.35
CA CYS A 121 -11.70 -16.54 -0.04
C CYS A 121 -11.23 -17.91 0.44
N ASP A 122 -10.51 -17.96 1.55
CA ASP A 122 -10.32 -19.19 2.32
C ASP A 122 -11.64 -19.51 3.04
N PRO A 123 -12.33 -20.59 2.66
CA PRO A 123 -13.61 -20.98 3.25
C PRO A 123 -13.51 -21.37 4.73
N LYS A 124 -12.30 -21.56 5.29
CA LYS A 124 -12.09 -21.92 6.70
C LYS A 124 -11.99 -20.72 7.65
N HIS A 125 -11.92 -19.50 7.12
CA HIS A 125 -11.69 -18.29 7.91
C HIS A 125 -12.90 -17.36 7.90
N MET A 126 -12.99 -16.48 8.91
CA MET A 126 -14.13 -15.55 9.05
C MET A 126 -14.36 -14.77 7.74
N PRO A 127 -15.61 -14.60 7.25
CA PRO A 127 -15.90 -14.04 5.91
C PRO A 127 -15.31 -12.65 5.60
N TRP A 128 -14.95 -11.89 6.63
CA TRP A 128 -14.34 -10.55 6.56
C TRP A 128 -12.81 -10.55 6.66
N ILE A 129 -12.18 -11.66 7.06
CA ILE A 129 -10.71 -11.83 7.16
C ILE A 129 -10.22 -12.89 6.14
N GLY A 130 -11.09 -13.82 5.73
CA GLY A 130 -10.74 -14.94 4.87
C GLY A 130 -10.66 -14.62 3.39
N CYS A 131 -11.09 -13.45 2.93
CA CYS A 131 -11.00 -13.07 1.52
C CYS A 131 -9.87 -12.08 1.28
N ASP A 132 -8.79 -12.56 0.67
CA ASP A 132 -7.68 -11.71 0.25
C ASP A 132 -7.87 -11.30 -1.21
N TRP A 133 -7.80 -10.01 -1.48
CA TRP A 133 -7.75 -9.48 -2.83
C TRP A 133 -6.31 -9.54 -3.29
N LYS A 134 -5.98 -10.56 -4.07
CA LYS A 134 -4.63 -10.77 -4.59
C LYS A 134 -4.30 -9.82 -5.73
N GLY A 135 -3.02 -9.47 -5.84
CA GLY A 135 -2.52 -8.58 -6.88
C GLY A 135 -2.89 -7.11 -6.68
N SER A 136 -2.77 -6.34 -7.76
CA SER A 136 -2.92 -4.89 -7.74
C SER A 136 -3.70 -4.38 -8.96
N VAL A 137 -4.35 -3.24 -8.77
CA VAL A 137 -4.97 -2.43 -9.83
C VAL A 137 -3.91 -1.72 -10.66
N SER A 138 -2.81 -1.31 -10.05
CA SER A 138 -1.71 -0.62 -10.72
C SER A 138 -0.37 -1.12 -10.22
N SER A 139 0.71 -0.91 -10.97
CA SER A 139 2.05 -1.36 -10.60
C SER A 139 3.08 -0.35 -11.09
N PHE A 140 3.70 0.38 -10.15
CA PHE A 140 4.89 1.22 -10.34
C PHE A 140 5.31 1.81 -8.96
N PRO A 141 6.46 1.46 -8.39
CA PRO A 141 7.54 0.70 -8.99
C PRO A 141 7.24 -0.80 -9.05
N SER A 142 8.06 -1.52 -9.79
CA SER A 142 8.14 -2.98 -9.76
C SER A 142 9.59 -3.44 -9.90
N PHE A 143 9.93 -4.55 -9.25
CA PHE A 143 11.30 -5.06 -9.13
C PHE A 143 11.31 -6.56 -9.37
N SER A 144 12.17 -7.02 -10.28
CA SER A 144 12.37 -8.46 -10.51
C SER A 144 13.26 -9.07 -9.43
N LEU A 145 12.94 -10.31 -9.04
CA LEU A 145 13.83 -11.12 -8.23
C LEU A 145 15.00 -11.64 -9.09
N PRO A 146 16.25 -11.44 -8.66
CA PRO A 146 17.42 -11.97 -9.36
C PRO A 146 17.51 -13.49 -9.16
N SER A 147 18.20 -14.20 -10.06
CA SER A 147 18.38 -15.66 -9.94
C SER A 147 19.11 -16.10 -8.66
N SER A 148 19.96 -15.22 -8.13
CA SER A 148 20.60 -15.39 -6.82
C SER A 148 20.95 -14.02 -6.28
N SER A 149 20.90 -13.86 -4.96
CA SER A 149 21.27 -12.61 -4.30
C SER A 149 21.79 -12.85 -2.88
N GLU A 150 22.76 -12.03 -2.47
CA GLU A 150 23.12 -11.94 -1.05
C GLU A 150 22.10 -11.12 -0.23
N LEU A 151 21.13 -10.49 -0.92
CA LEU A 151 20.08 -9.72 -0.27
C LEU A 151 19.02 -10.63 0.36
N ALA A 152 18.48 -10.16 1.47
CA ALA A 152 17.30 -10.69 2.13
C ALA A 152 16.21 -9.62 2.16
N TRP A 153 14.98 -10.03 2.39
CA TRP A 153 13.85 -9.13 2.60
C TRP A 153 13.15 -9.45 3.91
N PHE A 154 12.55 -8.43 4.51
CA PHE A 154 11.68 -8.49 5.66
C PHE A 154 10.44 -7.64 5.36
N GLN A 155 9.24 -8.11 5.66
CA GLN A 155 8.01 -7.37 5.41
C GLN A 155 7.09 -7.45 6.60
N PHE A 156 6.52 -6.32 7.00
CA PHE A 156 5.36 -6.32 7.88
C PHE A 156 4.17 -6.90 7.14
N TYR A 157 3.58 -7.97 7.68
CA TYR A 157 2.45 -8.65 7.07
C TYR A 157 1.48 -9.15 8.12
N GLY A 158 0.21 -9.22 7.75
CA GLY A 158 -0.82 -9.88 8.55
C GLY A 158 -1.23 -9.12 9.79
N GLU A 159 -1.93 -9.82 10.68
CA GLU A 159 -2.18 -9.34 12.03
C GLU A 159 -0.83 -9.21 12.75
N HIS A 160 -0.51 -8.02 13.26
CA HIS A 160 0.70 -7.75 14.06
C HIS A 160 0.68 -8.45 15.43
N LEU A 161 -0.09 -9.52 15.58
CA LEU A 161 -0.22 -10.34 16.77
C LEU A 161 0.75 -11.51 16.65
N ASN A 162 1.67 -11.59 17.61
CA ASN A 162 2.61 -12.69 17.74
C ASN A 162 1.92 -13.88 18.42
N ASP A 163 0.87 -14.42 17.78
CA ASP A 163 0.16 -15.57 18.31
C ASP A 163 0.69 -16.83 17.63
N ALA A 164 1.20 -17.76 18.43
CA ALA A 164 1.96 -18.96 18.03
C ALA A 164 1.12 -20.02 17.29
N HIS A 165 -0.03 -19.65 16.76
CA HIS A 165 -0.83 -20.50 15.91
C HIS A 165 -0.22 -20.55 14.50
N ASN A 166 -0.13 -21.77 13.98
CA ASN A 166 0.57 -22.18 12.74
C ASN A 166 -0.06 -21.64 11.44
N ASP A 167 -0.62 -20.43 11.50
CA ASP A 167 -1.34 -19.78 10.42
C ASP A 167 -0.40 -18.90 9.60
N THR A 168 -0.35 -19.19 8.31
CA THR A 168 0.45 -18.49 7.29
C THR A 168 0.03 -17.03 7.08
N HIS A 169 -0.96 -16.52 7.83
CA HIS A 169 -1.48 -15.15 7.73
C HIS A 169 -1.04 -14.23 8.87
N ARG A 170 -0.19 -14.71 9.79
CA ARG A 170 0.17 -13.96 11.01
C ARG A 170 1.62 -13.51 11.04
N GLY A 171 1.81 -12.21 11.26
CA GLY A 171 3.08 -11.58 11.59
C GLY A 171 4.05 -11.32 10.43
N PRO A 172 5.14 -10.58 10.72
CA PRO A 172 6.15 -10.23 9.74
C PRO A 172 6.81 -11.45 9.08
N ARG A 173 7.22 -11.29 7.83
CA ARG A 173 7.82 -12.33 7.00
C ARG A 173 9.23 -11.95 6.59
N ILE A 174 10.10 -12.95 6.45
CA ILE A 174 11.52 -12.76 6.11
C ILE A 174 11.96 -13.87 5.15
N GLY A 175 12.79 -13.52 4.17
CA GLY A 175 13.28 -14.46 3.17
C GLY A 175 14.49 -13.95 2.40
N ARG A 176 14.97 -14.74 1.44
CA ARG A 176 15.99 -14.31 0.48
C ARG A 176 15.36 -13.48 -0.62
N TRP A 177 16.09 -12.51 -1.17
CA TRP A 177 15.63 -11.72 -2.32
C TRP A 177 16.12 -12.36 -3.62
N GLU A 178 15.52 -13.49 -3.98
CA GLU A 178 15.92 -14.27 -5.15
C GLU A 178 14.75 -15.08 -5.72
N LYS A 179 14.89 -15.57 -6.96
CA LYS A 179 13.92 -16.43 -7.63
C LYS A 179 13.53 -17.64 -6.75
N GLY A 180 12.26 -18.01 -6.77
CA GLY A 180 11.66 -19.04 -5.93
C GLY A 180 11.26 -18.56 -4.52
N SER A 181 11.49 -17.29 -4.19
CA SER A 181 10.99 -16.71 -2.94
C SER A 181 9.49 -16.49 -3.00
N ILE A 182 8.81 -16.75 -1.89
CA ILE A 182 7.38 -16.47 -1.73
C ILE A 182 7.25 -15.19 -0.90
N ILE A 183 6.78 -14.12 -1.53
CA ILE A 183 6.61 -12.82 -0.90
C ILE A 183 5.11 -12.59 -0.65
N PRO A 184 4.70 -12.33 0.59
CA PRO A 184 3.32 -11.98 0.92
C PRO A 184 2.87 -10.70 0.21
N ASP A 185 1.61 -10.69 -0.20
CA ASP A 185 1.00 -9.63 -0.97
C ASP A 185 -0.45 -9.36 -0.53
N GLY A 186 -1.08 -8.37 -1.13
CA GLY A 186 -2.50 -8.08 -0.91
C GLY A 186 -2.77 -7.19 0.30
N LEU A 187 -4.00 -7.27 0.82
CA LEU A 187 -4.55 -6.34 1.83
C LEU A 187 -3.70 -6.24 3.10
N LEU A 188 -3.04 -7.34 3.46
CA LEU A 188 -2.26 -7.45 4.69
C LEU A 188 -0.80 -7.05 4.52
N SER A 189 -0.41 -6.59 3.31
CA SER A 189 0.96 -6.21 3.01
C SER A 189 1.30 -4.82 3.55
N GLY A 190 2.44 -4.75 4.26
CA GLY A 190 2.98 -3.51 4.80
C GLY A 190 4.33 -3.13 4.19
N PRO A 191 5.02 -2.16 4.82
CA PRO A 191 6.37 -1.78 4.44
C PRO A 191 7.33 -2.97 4.40
N MET A 192 8.20 -2.98 3.40
CA MET A 192 9.19 -4.03 3.15
C MET A 192 10.60 -3.46 3.26
N ALA A 193 11.45 -4.10 4.05
CA ALA A 193 12.89 -3.89 4.04
C ALA A 193 13.58 -4.90 3.12
N ILE A 194 14.55 -4.43 2.34
CA ILE A 194 15.50 -5.25 1.59
C ILE A 194 16.88 -4.90 2.12
N PHE A 195 17.69 -5.90 2.48
CA PHE A 195 18.93 -5.67 3.21
C PHE A 195 20.00 -6.71 2.89
N ASP A 196 21.25 -6.37 3.19
CA ASP A 196 22.38 -7.27 3.05
C ASP A 196 22.96 -7.69 4.42
N ARG A 197 23.97 -8.57 4.39
CA ARG A 197 24.65 -9.05 5.60
C ARG A 197 25.38 -7.96 6.39
N SER A 198 25.70 -6.82 5.78
CA SER A 198 26.34 -5.69 6.45
C SER A 198 25.33 -4.79 7.17
N GLY A 199 24.03 -5.11 7.11
CA GLY A 199 22.98 -4.32 7.73
C GLY A 199 22.68 -3.02 6.98
N ARG A 200 23.14 -2.88 5.73
CA ARG A 200 22.60 -1.87 4.83
C ARG A 200 21.17 -2.25 4.51
N THR A 201 20.25 -1.30 4.45
CA THR A 201 18.83 -1.62 4.33
C THR A 201 18.12 -0.55 3.53
N THR A 202 17.21 -0.98 2.67
CA THR A 202 16.29 -0.13 1.94
C THR A 202 14.87 -0.46 2.37
N VAL A 203 14.09 0.55 2.77
CA VAL A 203 12.67 0.40 3.11
C VAL A 203 11.80 0.89 1.97
N LEU A 204 10.95 0.00 1.46
CA LEU A 204 9.96 0.23 0.41
C LEU A 204 8.57 0.30 1.04
N SER A 205 7.81 1.35 0.73
CA SER A 205 6.49 1.57 1.33
C SER A 205 5.66 2.56 0.53
N SER A 206 4.37 2.64 0.85
CA SER A 206 3.54 3.79 0.49
C SER A 206 4.11 5.08 1.08
N LEU A 207 4.10 6.15 0.29
CA LEU A 207 4.38 7.51 0.73
C LEU A 207 3.10 8.26 1.10
N ASN A 208 1.96 7.92 0.49
CA ASN A 208 0.62 8.47 0.72
C ASN A 208 -0.48 7.45 0.34
N ASN A 209 -1.74 7.74 0.68
CA ASN A 209 -2.87 6.83 0.46
C ASN A 209 -2.58 5.42 1.02
N PHE A 210 -2.09 5.37 2.27
CA PHE A 210 -1.61 4.14 2.90
C PHE A 210 -2.65 3.02 2.91
N MET A 211 -3.94 3.36 2.99
CA MET A 211 -5.06 2.42 3.05
C MET A 211 -5.47 1.85 1.68
N ASP A 212 -4.97 2.44 0.59
CA ASP A 212 -5.27 2.00 -0.78
C ASP A 212 -4.06 1.30 -1.41
N ALA A 213 -2.91 1.34 -0.75
CA ALA A 213 -1.63 0.88 -1.25
C ALA A 213 -1.41 -0.60 -0.91
N THR A 214 -0.83 -1.35 -1.85
CA THR A 214 -0.41 -2.74 -1.65
C THR A 214 1.01 -2.96 -2.14
N VAL A 215 1.68 -3.93 -1.53
CA VAL A 215 2.71 -4.71 -2.21
C VAL A 215 2.01 -5.88 -2.90
N ALA A 216 2.27 -6.05 -4.19
CA ALA A 216 1.76 -7.15 -5.00
C ALA A 216 2.93 -8.02 -5.47
N PHE A 217 2.80 -9.34 -5.35
CA PHE A 217 3.80 -10.28 -5.83
C PHE A 217 3.21 -11.19 -6.91
N ASP A 218 3.82 -11.17 -8.09
CA ASP A 218 3.46 -12.07 -9.18
C ASP A 218 4.41 -13.27 -9.17
N ASN A 219 3.86 -14.44 -8.81
CA ASN A 219 4.61 -15.70 -8.74
C ASN A 219 5.07 -16.20 -10.12
N GLU A 220 4.36 -15.85 -11.19
CA GLU A 220 4.70 -16.30 -12.55
C GLU A 220 5.87 -15.49 -13.11
N THR A 221 5.85 -14.17 -12.88
CA THR A 221 6.91 -13.27 -13.37
C THR A 221 8.02 -13.01 -12.36
N GLU A 222 7.84 -13.43 -11.11
CA GLU A 222 8.74 -13.21 -9.97
C GLU A 222 9.06 -11.72 -9.78
N VAL A 223 8.00 -10.91 -9.81
CA VAL A 223 8.07 -9.44 -9.71
C VAL A 223 7.32 -8.97 -8.47
N VAL A 224 7.99 -8.17 -7.66
CA VAL A 224 7.38 -7.40 -6.57
C VAL A 224 7.00 -6.04 -7.10
N SER A 225 5.76 -5.61 -6.91
CA SER A 225 5.24 -4.33 -7.40
C SER A 225 4.49 -3.59 -6.30
N LEU A 226 4.40 -2.27 -6.43
CA LEU A 226 3.58 -1.44 -5.57
C LEU A 226 2.56 -0.67 -6.39
N GLY A 227 1.36 -0.55 -5.84
CA GLY A 227 0.26 0.15 -6.49
C GLY A 227 -1.01 0.12 -5.65
N ILE A 228 -2.13 0.36 -6.33
CA ILE A 228 -3.45 0.32 -5.72
C ILE A 228 -3.84 -1.14 -5.46
N MET A 229 -4.45 -1.41 -4.31
CA MET A 229 -4.96 -2.71 -3.89
C MET A 229 -5.90 -3.33 -4.92
N GLY A 230 -5.80 -4.65 -5.09
CA GLY A 230 -6.56 -5.41 -6.09
C GLY A 230 -8.08 -5.28 -6.00
N GLY A 231 -8.66 -5.06 -4.81
CA GLY A 231 -10.11 -4.98 -4.62
C GLY A 231 -10.78 -3.67 -5.07
N VAL A 232 -10.02 -2.67 -5.50
CA VAL A 232 -10.58 -1.39 -5.95
C VAL A 232 -11.13 -1.53 -7.36
N ASP A 233 -12.43 -1.28 -7.55
CA ASP A 233 -13.11 -1.45 -8.85
C ASP A 233 -13.17 -0.16 -9.70
N TYR A 234 -12.99 0.99 -9.05
CA TYR A 234 -13.03 2.29 -9.69
C TYR A 234 -11.90 3.19 -9.18
N VAL A 235 -11.12 3.77 -10.11
CA VAL A 235 -10.13 4.81 -9.80
C VAL A 235 -10.54 6.10 -10.50
N PRO A 236 -10.87 7.18 -9.76
CA PRO A 236 -11.32 8.41 -10.37
C PRO A 236 -10.19 9.16 -11.08
N SER A 237 -10.55 9.90 -12.13
CA SER A 237 -9.69 10.89 -12.78
C SER A 237 -9.08 11.85 -11.76
N GLY A 238 -7.78 12.09 -11.90
CA GLY A 238 -6.99 12.95 -11.03
C GLY A 238 -6.46 12.27 -9.77
N TYR A 239 -6.79 10.99 -9.52
CA TYR A 239 -6.22 10.24 -8.40
C TYR A 239 -4.69 10.13 -8.53
N LYS A 240 -4.00 10.18 -7.38
CA LYS A 240 -2.54 10.11 -7.30
C LYS A 240 -2.13 9.29 -6.11
N ILE A 241 -1.19 8.36 -6.33
CA ILE A 241 -0.56 7.56 -5.28
C ILE A 241 0.94 7.55 -5.48
N SER A 242 1.67 7.53 -4.37
CA SER A 242 3.11 7.67 -4.32
C SER A 242 3.71 6.65 -3.37
N PHE A 243 4.90 6.21 -3.70
CA PHE A 243 5.69 5.24 -2.95
C PHE A 243 7.06 5.82 -2.67
N VAL A 244 7.69 5.34 -1.61
CA VAL A 244 9.02 5.74 -1.20
C VAL A 244 9.91 4.53 -1.04
N LEU A 245 11.13 4.70 -1.50
CA LEU A 245 12.24 3.81 -1.29
C LEU A 245 13.29 4.60 -0.52
N HIS A 246 13.46 4.28 0.76
CA HIS A 246 14.35 4.96 1.68
C HIS A 246 15.54 4.05 1.99
N ALA A 247 16.72 4.39 1.51
CA ALA A 247 17.94 3.65 1.80
C ALA A 247 18.63 4.18 3.06
N ASP A 248 19.20 3.24 3.80
CA ASP A 248 20.19 3.47 4.84
C ASP A 248 21.47 2.75 4.39
N ALA A 249 22.28 3.47 3.62
CA ALA A 249 23.51 2.95 3.01
C ALA A 249 24.65 2.80 4.02
N GLN A 250 24.53 3.43 5.20
CA GLN A 250 25.59 3.47 6.21
C GLN A 250 25.71 2.20 7.06
N GLY A 251 24.87 1.17 6.85
CA GLY A 251 24.97 -0.12 7.55
C GLY A 251 24.71 -0.08 9.06
N GLY A 252 23.43 -0.03 9.49
CA GLY A 252 23.04 0.01 10.91
C GLY A 252 21.86 -0.88 11.26
N GLY A 253 21.54 -1.81 10.35
CA GLY A 253 20.48 -2.77 10.50
C GLY A 253 19.09 -2.23 10.20
N ILE A 254 18.16 -3.17 10.14
CA ILE A 254 16.76 -2.97 9.75
C ILE A 254 16.08 -1.92 10.65
N ASN A 255 16.32 -1.98 11.97
CA ASN A 255 15.70 -1.06 12.93
C ASN A 255 16.09 0.40 12.66
N ARG A 256 17.37 0.68 12.37
CA ARG A 256 17.81 2.06 12.06
C ARG A 256 17.17 2.55 10.78
N ALA A 257 17.11 1.71 9.75
CA ALA A 257 16.49 2.06 8.48
C ALA A 257 15.00 2.37 8.64
N PHE A 258 14.25 1.56 9.40
CA PHE A 258 12.85 1.85 9.72
C PHE A 258 12.67 3.13 10.55
N HIS A 259 13.55 3.41 11.51
CA HIS A 259 13.50 4.68 12.24
C HIS A 259 13.76 5.88 11.35
N ASN A 260 14.74 5.80 10.44
CA ASN A 260 15.05 6.88 9.50
C ASN A 260 13.91 7.09 8.50
N TRP A 261 13.39 6.02 7.91
CA TRP A 261 12.19 6.05 7.09
C TRP A 261 10.98 6.67 7.82
N GLY A 262 10.71 6.24 9.06
CA GLY A 262 9.61 6.77 9.86
C GLY A 262 9.78 8.27 10.19
N ARG A 263 11.01 8.73 10.48
CA ARG A 263 11.30 10.17 10.66
C ARG A 263 11.04 10.96 9.39
N SER A 264 11.42 10.42 8.25
CA SER A 264 11.19 11.00 6.93
C SER A 264 9.69 11.18 6.64
N LEU A 265 8.86 10.16 6.93
CA LEU A 265 7.41 10.28 6.80
C LEU A 265 6.81 11.31 7.78
N LEU A 266 7.22 11.29 9.06
CA LEU A 266 6.76 12.26 10.05
C LEU A 266 7.09 13.71 9.63
N SER A 267 8.30 13.94 9.12
CA SER A 267 8.74 15.23 8.59
C SER A 267 7.84 15.70 7.45
N ARG A 268 7.53 14.81 6.50
CA ARG A 268 6.67 15.11 5.34
C ARG A 268 5.28 15.57 5.73
N TYR A 269 4.66 14.90 6.70
CA TYR A 269 3.30 15.23 7.12
C TYR A 269 3.25 16.33 8.17
N SER A 270 4.40 16.99 8.44
CA SER A 270 4.55 17.95 9.55
C SER A 270 4.04 17.38 10.88
N ASN A 271 4.07 16.05 11.02
CA ASN A 271 3.54 15.38 12.18
C ASN A 271 4.66 15.29 13.22
N THR A 272 4.63 16.21 14.17
CA THR A 272 5.59 16.20 15.26
C THR A 272 5.26 15.06 16.20
N ARG A 273 6.29 14.33 16.68
CA ARG A 273 6.16 13.39 17.82
C ARG A 273 5.62 14.02 19.10
N ARG A 274 5.31 15.33 19.12
CA ARG A 274 4.71 16.05 20.25
C ARG A 274 3.41 15.41 20.73
N PHE A 275 2.58 14.84 19.85
CA PHE A 275 1.36 14.15 20.30
C PHE A 275 1.68 12.96 21.22
N HIS A 276 2.77 12.24 20.98
CA HIS A 276 3.24 11.15 21.84
C HIS A 276 3.96 11.65 23.10
N ASN A 277 4.79 12.70 22.99
CA ASN A 277 5.66 13.14 24.09
C ASN A 277 4.96 14.02 25.15
N ASN A 278 3.76 14.55 24.86
CA ASN A 278 3.04 15.44 25.80
C ASN A 278 1.97 14.74 26.64
N GLY A 279 1.94 13.41 26.67
CA GLY A 279 1.01 12.66 27.50
C GLY A 279 -0.40 12.67 26.92
N GLY A 280 -0.68 11.65 26.10
CA GLY A 280 -2.03 11.27 25.72
C GLY A 280 -2.67 12.19 24.68
N GLY A 281 -2.85 11.71 23.44
CA GLY A 281 -3.83 12.32 22.53
C GLY A 281 -5.21 12.43 23.20
N PHE A 282 -6.16 13.17 22.63
CA PHE A 282 -7.51 13.33 23.22
C PHE A 282 -8.16 11.97 23.60
N VAL A 283 -7.95 10.96 22.77
CA VAL A 283 -8.40 9.57 22.97
C VAL A 283 -7.70 8.89 24.15
N GLU A 284 -6.39 9.10 24.31
CA GLU A 284 -5.58 8.49 25.36
C GLU A 284 -5.69 9.22 26.72
N SER A 285 -6.10 10.48 26.72
CA SER A 285 -6.21 11.34 27.92
C SER A 285 -7.61 11.38 28.54
N HIS A 286 -8.60 10.76 27.90
CA HIS A 286 -9.97 10.74 28.39
C HIS A 286 -10.57 9.36 28.29
N LEU A 287 -11.50 9.05 29.20
CA LEU A 287 -12.28 7.83 29.13
C LEU A 287 -13.10 7.79 27.83
N GLY A 288 -12.94 6.71 27.09
CA GLY A 288 -13.70 6.40 25.89
C GLY A 288 -14.67 5.24 26.08
N TYR A 289 -15.54 5.06 25.09
CA TYR A 289 -16.40 3.90 24.97
C TYR A 289 -16.11 3.17 23.65
N GLU A 290 -15.69 1.91 23.72
CA GLU A 290 -15.42 1.10 22.53
C GLU A 290 -16.54 0.10 22.29
N THR A 291 -16.90 -0.05 21.01
CA THR A 291 -17.92 -1.00 20.55
C THR A 291 -17.33 -2.11 19.69
N ASP A 292 -16.02 -2.31 19.77
CA ASP A 292 -15.25 -3.32 19.04
C ASP A 292 -15.46 -4.73 19.64
N ASN A 293 -14.93 -5.75 18.98
CA ASN A 293 -15.02 -7.14 19.34
C ASN A 293 -14.64 -7.40 20.80
N GLY A 294 -15.63 -7.85 21.59
CA GLY A 294 -15.51 -8.05 23.04
C GLY A 294 -16.27 -7.02 23.87
N ALA A 295 -16.75 -5.93 23.27
CA ALA A 295 -17.65 -4.99 23.94
C ALA A 295 -19.05 -5.59 24.15
N TYR A 296 -19.72 -5.19 25.23
CA TYR A 296 -21.02 -5.77 25.63
C TYR A 296 -22.12 -5.62 24.55
N TYR A 297 -22.15 -4.49 23.84
CA TYR A 297 -23.13 -4.23 22.78
C TYR A 297 -22.56 -4.44 21.36
N TYR A 298 -21.50 -5.25 21.21
CA TYR A 298 -20.96 -5.59 19.90
C TYR A 298 -21.95 -6.46 19.10
N TYR A 299 -22.49 -5.95 17.97
CA TYR A 299 -23.57 -6.57 17.18
C TYR A 299 -24.82 -6.97 17.99
N ALA A 300 -25.01 -6.38 19.16
CA ALA A 300 -26.02 -6.80 20.11
C ALA A 300 -26.72 -5.56 20.68
N PRO A 301 -27.66 -4.93 19.95
CA PRO A 301 -28.42 -3.82 20.50
C PRO A 301 -29.26 -4.28 21.70
N MET A 302 -29.64 -3.33 22.55
CA MET A 302 -30.63 -3.56 23.61
C MET A 302 -31.96 -4.01 23.00
N GLU A 303 -32.69 -4.86 23.72
CA GLU A 303 -34.01 -5.32 23.28
C GLU A 303 -34.95 -4.13 23.01
N GLY A 304 -35.60 -4.15 21.85
CA GLY A 304 -36.50 -3.06 21.41
C GLY A 304 -35.80 -1.77 20.98
N ARG A 305 -34.46 -1.78 20.86
CA ARG A 305 -33.66 -0.68 20.33
C ARG A 305 -32.89 -1.10 19.10
N ASP A 306 -32.56 -0.12 18.26
CA ASP A 306 -31.47 -0.23 17.31
C ASP A 306 -30.12 0.08 18.00
N MET A 307 -29.02 -0.05 17.26
CA MET A 307 -27.70 0.27 17.82
C MET A 307 -27.55 1.75 18.18
N TYR A 308 -28.17 2.66 17.42
CA TYR A 308 -28.13 4.09 17.72
C TYR A 308 -28.82 4.40 19.05
N GLY A 309 -30.04 3.90 19.26
CA GLY A 309 -30.78 4.03 20.51
C GLY A 309 -30.06 3.39 21.68
N THR A 310 -29.48 2.20 21.47
CA THR A 310 -28.64 1.52 22.47
C THR A 310 -27.49 2.42 22.95
N LEU A 311 -26.74 3.03 22.03
CA LEU A 311 -25.61 3.90 22.41
C LEU A 311 -26.04 5.20 23.09
N LEU A 312 -27.19 5.77 22.70
CA LEU A 312 -27.74 6.93 23.39
C LEU A 312 -28.16 6.58 24.82
N ASP A 313 -28.79 5.42 25.02
CA ASP A 313 -29.18 4.93 26.34
C ASP A 313 -27.94 4.64 27.21
N VAL A 314 -26.88 4.04 26.64
CA VAL A 314 -25.58 3.83 27.32
C VAL A 314 -24.98 5.17 27.74
N LYS A 315 -24.94 6.16 26.83
CA LYS A 315 -24.41 7.50 27.14
C LYS A 315 -25.20 8.16 28.27
N HIS A 316 -26.52 8.07 28.23
CA HIS A 316 -27.39 8.64 29.26
C HIS A 316 -27.15 7.99 30.62
N SER A 317 -27.03 6.66 30.67
CA SER A 317 -26.72 5.90 31.88
C SER A 317 -25.36 6.31 32.47
N LEU A 318 -24.33 6.42 31.62
CA LEU A 318 -22.99 6.86 32.04
C LEU A 318 -23.01 8.29 32.61
N ASP A 319 -23.78 9.20 32.01
CA ASP A 319 -23.95 10.56 32.53
C ASP A 319 -24.64 10.57 33.90
N GLN A 320 -25.68 9.76 34.10
CA GLN A 320 -26.37 9.62 35.39
C GLN A 320 -25.44 9.09 36.48
N MET A 321 -24.48 8.22 36.12
CA MET A 321 -23.44 7.71 37.02
C MET A 321 -22.27 8.67 37.23
N GLY A 322 -22.26 9.83 36.57
CA GLY A 322 -21.15 10.78 36.63
C GLY A 322 -19.89 10.31 35.90
N VAL A 323 -20.00 9.32 35.00
CA VAL A 323 -18.90 8.77 34.22
C VAL A 323 -18.71 9.61 32.95
N ALA A 324 -17.69 10.47 32.95
CA ALA A 324 -17.45 11.40 31.86
C ALA A 324 -16.72 10.75 30.67
N VAL A 325 -17.47 10.03 29.82
CA VAL A 325 -16.97 9.56 28.52
C VAL A 325 -16.84 10.72 27.53
N LYS A 326 -15.69 10.86 26.89
CA LYS A 326 -15.38 12.00 25.99
C LYS A 326 -15.28 11.63 24.51
N TRP A 327 -15.16 10.35 24.21
CA TRP A 327 -15.12 9.84 22.85
C TRP A 327 -15.73 8.45 22.80
N ALA A 328 -16.14 8.01 21.61
CA ALA A 328 -16.56 6.64 21.37
C ALA A 328 -15.93 6.12 20.08
N ASN A 329 -15.48 4.87 20.09
CA ASN A 329 -15.10 4.14 18.88
C ASN A 329 -16.30 3.30 18.44
N LEU A 330 -16.73 3.52 17.20
CA LEU A 330 -17.92 2.91 16.61
C LEU A 330 -17.47 1.92 15.54
N ASP A 331 -17.62 0.64 15.84
CA ASP A 331 -17.14 -0.43 14.97
C ASP A 331 -18.08 -0.65 13.77
N SER A 332 -17.70 -1.59 12.92
CA SER A 332 -18.20 -1.88 11.57
C SER A 332 -19.67 -2.24 11.47
N TRP A 333 -20.36 -2.45 12.60
CA TRP A 333 -21.81 -2.65 12.62
C TRP A 333 -22.58 -1.37 12.26
N ARG A 334 -21.94 -0.19 12.28
CA ARG A 334 -22.61 1.10 12.03
C ARG A 334 -22.85 1.43 10.55
N TYR A 335 -22.02 0.95 9.62
CA TYR A 335 -22.12 1.33 8.21
C TYR A 335 -22.60 0.18 7.33
N PHE A 336 -23.26 0.55 6.22
CA PHE A 336 -23.76 -0.40 5.24
C PHE A 336 -22.62 -1.23 4.63
N LYS A 337 -22.71 -2.56 4.72
CA LYS A 337 -21.64 -3.47 4.28
C LYS A 337 -21.80 -4.01 2.85
N GLY A 338 -22.79 -3.51 2.10
CA GLY A 338 -23.05 -3.95 0.73
C GLY A 338 -24.12 -5.04 0.62
N PRO A 339 -24.57 -5.37 -0.61
CA PRO A 339 -25.52 -6.46 -0.83
C PRO A 339 -24.94 -7.81 -0.39
N GLY A 340 -25.63 -8.52 0.52
CA GLY A 340 -25.27 -9.88 0.93
C GLY A 340 -24.44 -10.01 2.22
N SER A 341 -24.10 -8.91 2.88
CA SER A 341 -23.46 -8.92 4.21
C SER A 341 -24.47 -8.62 5.31
N THR A 342 -24.41 -9.37 6.42
CA THR A 342 -25.33 -9.26 7.57
C THR A 342 -24.98 -8.10 8.52
N GLY A 343 -24.57 -6.94 8.01
CA GLY A 343 -24.19 -5.81 8.86
C GLY A 343 -24.61 -4.46 8.30
N GLY A 344 -25.38 -3.73 9.11
CA GLY A 344 -25.90 -2.39 8.85
C GLY A 344 -27.32 -2.41 8.27
N GLU A 345 -28.31 -1.98 9.07
CA GLU A 345 -29.62 -1.58 8.57
C GLU A 345 -29.43 -0.42 7.58
N GLY A 346 -29.94 -0.60 6.37
CA GLY A 346 -30.18 0.48 5.41
C GLY A 346 -31.60 0.98 5.53
#